data_AF-A0A1I5YH24-F1
#
_entry.id   AF-A0A1I5YH24-F1
#
_cell.length_a   1.000
_cell.length_b   1.000
_cell.length_c   1.000
_cell.angle_alpha   90.00
_cell.angle_beta   90.00
_cell.angle_gamma   90.00
#
_symmetry.space_group_name_H-M   'P 1'
#
loop_
_entity.id
_entity.type
_entity.pdbx_description
1 polymer ?
#
loop_
_entity_poly.entity_id
_entity_poly.type
_entity_poly.pdbx_seq_one_letter_code
_entity_poly.pdbx_strand_id
1 'polypeptide(L)'
;MPVWIETTRTLNEFLQDGQEIAENIPAFKIENDELVPEEQDGSFIYQTDSIIFAFDPNGKISPSDMDRRVFNDTIGFSLLEKNLYLSIPFYPMEIPYSQLNGLNDVTMKEIILNMQDTNPLILLLTFVLLWISSVILIVIYNFLYTVFGNLVAAITRKPIRFKETWKVVLFASTLPTVLFALLNAFNIQPLFQIEIQSIITVFFYYKAIKKLSR
;
A
#
# COMPACT_ATOMS: atom_id res chain seq x y z
N MET A 1 6.78 11.40 -3.15
CA MET A 1 7.95 10.89 -3.90
C MET A 1 8.42 9.54 -3.37
N PRO A 2 8.79 9.37 -2.08
CA PRO A 2 9.16 8.04 -1.55
C PRO A 2 8.05 7.01 -1.68
N VAL A 3 6.81 7.36 -1.32
CA VAL A 3 5.64 6.47 -1.43
C VAL A 3 5.43 5.94 -2.86
N TRP A 4 5.67 6.74 -3.90
CA TRP A 4 5.50 6.28 -5.27
C TRP A 4 6.60 5.29 -5.67
N ILE A 5 7.85 5.55 -5.28
CA ILE A 5 8.97 4.63 -5.54
C ILE A 5 8.72 3.29 -4.83
N GLU A 6 8.33 3.33 -3.56
CA GLU A 6 7.96 2.15 -2.78
C GLU A 6 6.79 1.41 -3.42
N THR A 7 5.72 2.12 -3.80
CA THR A 7 4.56 1.53 -4.48
C THR A 7 4.96 0.85 -5.79
N THR A 8 5.80 1.48 -6.61
CA THR A 8 6.26 0.87 -7.87
C THR A 8 7.16 -0.33 -7.63
N ARG A 9 7.99 -0.31 -6.58
CA ARG A 9 8.84 -1.45 -6.23
C ARG A 9 7.98 -2.63 -5.77
N THR A 10 7.08 -2.42 -4.83
CA THR A 10 6.15 -3.44 -4.34
C THR A 10 5.26 -3.98 -5.46
N LEU A 11 4.81 -3.12 -6.38
CA LEU A 11 4.07 -3.56 -7.56
C LEU A 11 4.92 -4.46 -8.47
N ASN A 12 6.18 -4.10 -8.71
CA ASN A 12 7.07 -4.91 -9.53
C ASN A 12 7.41 -6.26 -8.87
N GLU A 13 7.68 -6.27 -7.56
CA GLU A 13 7.88 -7.49 -6.76
C GLU A 13 6.65 -8.39 -6.87
N PHE A 14 5.44 -7.82 -6.70
CA PHE A 14 4.18 -8.54 -6.85
C PHE A 14 3.99 -9.14 -8.25
N LEU A 15 4.29 -8.38 -9.31
CA LEU A 15 4.19 -8.86 -10.69
C LEU A 15 5.18 -9.98 -10.99
N GLN A 16 6.40 -9.89 -10.45
CA GLN A 16 7.43 -10.91 -10.61
C GLN A 16 7.06 -12.21 -9.88
N ASP A 17 6.57 -12.10 -8.64
CA ASP A 17 6.08 -13.24 -7.88
C ASP A 17 4.87 -13.92 -8.55
N GLY A 18 4.00 -13.11 -9.17
CA GLY A 18 2.89 -13.60 -9.98
C GLY A 18 3.38 -14.45 -11.16
N GLN A 19 4.45 -14.07 -11.84
CA GLN A 19 5.05 -14.89 -12.91
C GLN A 19 5.54 -16.24 -12.37
N GLU A 20 6.28 -16.20 -11.28
CA GLU A 20 6.83 -17.40 -10.66
C GLU A 20 5.71 -18.37 -10.26
N ILE A 21 4.61 -17.84 -9.72
CA ILE A 21 3.42 -18.64 -9.45
C ILE A 21 2.79 -19.16 -10.74
N ALA A 22 2.66 -18.34 -11.79
CA ALA A 22 2.05 -18.75 -13.06
C ALA A 22 2.79 -19.95 -13.69
N GLU A 23 4.11 -20.00 -13.57
CA GLU A 23 4.93 -21.12 -14.03
C GLU A 23 4.71 -22.40 -13.20
N ASN A 24 4.36 -22.26 -11.92
CA ASN A 24 4.15 -23.37 -10.99
C ASN A 24 2.68 -23.80 -10.84
N ILE A 25 1.73 -23.16 -11.52
CA ILE A 25 0.32 -23.59 -11.53
C ILE A 25 0.22 -24.93 -12.29
N PRO A 26 -0.27 -26.01 -11.64
CA PRO A 26 -0.46 -27.30 -12.27
C PRO A 26 -1.61 -27.26 -13.27
N ALA A 27 -1.67 -28.23 -14.17
CA ALA A 27 -2.80 -28.36 -15.08
C ALA A 27 -4.06 -28.76 -14.30
N PHE A 28 -5.15 -28.01 -14.46
CA PHE A 28 -6.42 -28.27 -13.80
C PHE A 28 -7.60 -27.84 -14.66
N LYS A 29 -8.74 -28.46 -14.38
CA LYS A 29 -10.05 -28.08 -14.91
C LYS A 29 -11.03 -27.94 -13.76
N ILE A 30 -12.10 -27.19 -14.00
CA ILE A 30 -13.25 -27.14 -13.12
C ILE A 30 -14.35 -27.95 -13.78
N GLU A 31 -14.78 -29.03 -13.13
CA GLU A 31 -15.89 -29.87 -13.57
C GLU A 31 -16.88 -30.02 -12.42
N ASN A 32 -18.17 -29.78 -12.69
CA ASN A 32 -19.24 -29.84 -11.67
C ASN A 32 -18.97 -28.96 -10.43
N ASP A 33 -18.44 -27.76 -10.64
CA ASP A 33 -18.06 -26.81 -9.57
C ASP A 33 -16.94 -27.30 -8.62
N GLU A 34 -16.18 -28.32 -9.03
CA GLU A 34 -15.06 -28.87 -8.27
C GLU A 34 -13.74 -28.79 -9.06
N LEU A 35 -12.65 -28.57 -8.34
CA LEU A 35 -11.29 -28.51 -8.87
C LEU A 35 -10.79 -29.93 -9.20
N VAL A 36 -10.58 -30.20 -10.49
CA VAL A 36 -10.08 -31.48 -10.99
C VAL A 36 -8.67 -31.29 -11.54
N PRO A 37 -7.63 -31.81 -10.86
CA PRO A 37 -6.27 -31.77 -11.40
C PRO A 37 -6.14 -32.75 -12.57
N GLU A 38 -5.38 -32.38 -13.61
CA GLU A 38 -5.15 -33.28 -14.75
C GLU A 38 -4.14 -34.40 -14.42
N GLU A 39 -3.19 -34.11 -13.52
CA GLU A 39 -2.25 -35.08 -12.97
C GLU A 39 -2.63 -35.42 -11.51
N GLN A 40 -2.07 -36.50 -10.95
CA GLN A 40 -2.25 -36.80 -9.51
C GLN A 40 -1.41 -35.88 -8.63
N ASP A 41 -1.50 -34.58 -8.87
CA ASP A 41 -0.83 -33.58 -8.08
C ASP A 41 -1.47 -33.52 -6.69
N GLY A 42 -0.65 -33.81 -5.69
CA GLY A 42 -1.03 -33.68 -4.29
C GLY A 42 -1.18 -32.21 -3.91
N SER A 43 -1.86 -31.96 -2.78
CA SER A 43 -1.99 -30.60 -2.27
C SER A 43 -0.63 -30.01 -1.88
N PHE A 44 -0.34 -28.79 -2.32
CA PHE A 44 0.92 -28.10 -2.01
C PHE A 44 0.73 -26.61 -1.77
N ILE A 45 1.73 -25.99 -1.15
CA ILE A 45 1.81 -24.56 -0.90
C ILE A 45 3.13 -24.07 -1.50
N TYR A 46 3.05 -23.03 -2.32
CA TYR A 46 4.16 -22.32 -2.91
C TYR A 46 4.19 -20.89 -2.34
N GLN A 47 5.32 -20.44 -1.83
CA GLN A 47 5.44 -19.14 -1.18
C GLN A 47 6.56 -18.33 -1.82
N THR A 48 6.22 -17.14 -2.27
CA THR A 48 7.14 -16.10 -2.72
C THR A 48 7.24 -15.00 -1.66
N ASP A 49 7.92 -13.89 -1.98
CA ASP A 49 8.12 -12.76 -1.05
C ASP A 49 6.82 -11.98 -0.78
N SER A 50 5.90 -11.94 -1.74
CA SER A 50 4.64 -11.17 -1.69
C SER A 50 3.37 -12.01 -1.88
N ILE A 51 3.47 -13.26 -2.32
CA ILE A 51 2.31 -14.13 -2.61
C ILE A 51 2.49 -15.53 -2.01
N ILE A 52 1.43 -16.03 -1.38
CA ILE A 52 1.30 -17.42 -0.93
C ILE A 52 0.28 -18.10 -1.83
N PHE A 53 0.74 -18.99 -2.70
CA PHE A 53 -0.10 -19.82 -3.54
C PHE A 53 -0.36 -21.17 -2.88
N ALA A 54 -1.61 -21.66 -2.89
CA ALA A 54 -1.94 -23.01 -2.46
C ALA A 54 -2.78 -23.71 -3.51
N PHE A 55 -2.46 -24.98 -3.77
CA PHE A 55 -3.24 -25.86 -4.63
C PHE A 55 -3.71 -27.04 -3.79
N ASP A 56 -5.03 -27.19 -3.63
CA ASP A 56 -5.62 -28.22 -2.78
C ASP A 56 -6.93 -28.78 -3.34
N PRO A 57 -6.84 -29.68 -4.33
CA PRO A 57 -8.00 -30.37 -4.87
C PRO A 57 -8.60 -31.41 -3.89
N ASN A 58 -7.92 -31.74 -2.79
CA ASN A 58 -8.34 -32.80 -1.85
C ASN A 58 -8.92 -32.25 -0.53
N GLY A 59 -9.09 -30.94 -0.39
CA GLY A 59 -9.66 -30.31 0.80
C GLY A 59 -8.84 -30.50 2.09
N LYS A 60 -7.52 -30.63 1.98
CA LYS A 60 -6.60 -30.78 3.12
C LYS A 60 -6.23 -29.45 3.79
N ILE A 61 -6.32 -28.35 3.06
CA ILE A 61 -5.96 -26.99 3.47
C ILE A 61 -7.25 -26.24 3.77
N SER A 62 -7.40 -25.79 5.01
CA SER A 62 -8.55 -24.94 5.35
C SER A 62 -8.27 -23.46 5.00
N PRO A 63 -9.30 -22.67 4.67
CA PRO A 63 -9.18 -21.22 4.50
C PRO A 63 -8.51 -20.54 5.71
N SER A 64 -8.81 -21.03 6.93
CA SER A 64 -8.22 -20.51 8.17
C SER A 64 -6.72 -20.77 8.32
N ASP A 65 -6.19 -21.81 7.65
CA ASP A 65 -4.75 -22.07 7.60
C ASP A 65 -4.02 -21.08 6.68
N MET A 66 -4.72 -20.56 5.67
CA MET A 66 -4.21 -19.52 4.77
C MET A 66 -4.20 -18.15 5.44
N ASP A 67 -5.28 -17.78 6.12
CA ASP A 67 -5.37 -16.52 6.87
C ASP A 67 -4.29 -16.40 7.94
N ARG A 68 -3.90 -17.53 8.56
CA ARG A 68 -2.82 -17.60 9.55
C ARG A 68 -1.42 -17.52 8.96
N ARG A 69 -1.26 -17.72 7.65
CA ARG A 69 0.03 -17.67 6.96
C ARG A 69 0.25 -16.33 6.28
N VAL A 70 -0.83 -15.69 5.87
CA VAL A 70 -0.82 -14.31 5.39
C VAL A 70 -0.51 -13.39 6.57
N PHE A 71 0.72 -12.86 6.54
CA PHE A 71 1.16 -11.84 7.46
C PHE A 71 1.70 -10.64 6.68
N ASN A 72 1.43 -9.44 7.19
CA ASN A 72 1.99 -8.19 6.68
C ASN A 72 1.59 -7.91 5.21
N ASP A 73 2.56 -7.67 4.31
CA ASP A 73 2.36 -7.27 2.91
C ASP A 73 2.18 -8.46 1.94
N THR A 74 1.92 -9.67 2.45
CA THR A 74 1.66 -10.85 1.60
C THR A 74 0.18 -11.00 1.29
N ILE A 75 -0.15 -11.55 0.13
CA ILE A 75 -1.50 -12.00 -0.18
C ILE A 75 -1.53 -13.52 -0.38
N GLY A 76 -2.61 -14.15 0.06
CA GLY A 76 -2.84 -15.57 -0.17
C GLY A 76 -3.77 -15.78 -1.36
N PHE A 77 -3.38 -16.68 -2.25
CA PHE A 77 -4.19 -17.16 -3.37
C PHE A 77 -4.29 -18.67 -3.27
N SER A 78 -5.49 -19.23 -3.21
CA SER A 78 -5.67 -20.67 -3.04
C SER A 78 -6.74 -21.23 -3.97
N LEU A 79 -6.38 -22.29 -4.70
CA LEU A 79 -7.32 -23.15 -5.42
C LEU A 79 -7.71 -24.30 -4.50
N LEU A 80 -8.88 -24.21 -3.89
CA LEU A 80 -9.42 -25.25 -3.00
C LEU A 80 -10.39 -26.13 -3.80
N GLU A 81 -10.85 -27.23 -3.19
CA GLU A 81 -11.73 -28.20 -3.85
C GLU A 81 -12.97 -27.58 -4.54
N LYS A 82 -13.61 -26.57 -3.94
CA LYS A 82 -14.92 -26.03 -4.40
C LYS A 82 -14.93 -24.54 -4.72
N ASN A 83 -13.85 -23.84 -4.38
CA ASN A 83 -13.79 -22.40 -4.46
C ASN A 83 -12.36 -21.93 -4.70
N LEU A 84 -12.26 -20.71 -5.21
CA LEU A 84 -11.05 -19.92 -5.18
C LEU A 84 -11.09 -19.05 -3.92
N TYR A 85 -10.06 -19.17 -3.10
CA TYR A 85 -9.93 -18.42 -1.86
C TYR A 85 -8.81 -17.39 -1.98
N LEU A 86 -9.14 -16.13 -1.70
CA LEU A 86 -8.22 -15.00 -1.68
C LEU A 86 -8.09 -14.50 -0.24
N SER A 87 -6.93 -14.69 0.36
CA SER A 87 -6.63 -14.18 1.69
C SER A 87 -5.91 -12.84 1.57
N ILE A 88 -6.68 -11.76 1.63
CA ILE A 88 -6.17 -10.38 1.67
C ILE A 88 -6.27 -9.88 3.11
N PRO A 89 -5.27 -9.14 3.64
CA PRO A 89 -5.36 -8.57 4.98
C PRO A 89 -6.70 -7.84 5.21
N PHE A 90 -7.40 -8.23 6.28
CA PHE A 90 -8.71 -7.70 6.71
C PHE A 90 -9.92 -7.98 5.81
N TYR A 91 -9.74 -8.57 4.62
CA TYR A 91 -10.84 -8.82 3.68
C TYR A 91 -10.62 -10.13 2.89
N PRO A 92 -10.72 -11.30 3.54
CA PRO A 92 -10.71 -12.56 2.82
C PRO A 92 -11.93 -12.69 1.91
N MET A 93 -11.75 -13.26 0.73
CA MET A 93 -12.81 -13.49 -0.25
C MET A 93 -12.82 -14.95 -0.67
N GLU A 94 -14.00 -15.54 -0.69
CA GLU A 94 -14.24 -16.88 -1.20
C GLU A 94 -15.15 -16.78 -2.42
N ILE A 95 -14.68 -17.31 -3.55
CA ILE A 95 -15.40 -17.25 -4.83
C ILE A 95 -15.70 -18.69 -5.26
N PRO A 96 -16.97 -19.13 -5.19
CA PRO A 96 -17.36 -20.44 -5.68
C PRO A 96 -17.08 -20.60 -7.17
N TYR A 97 -16.65 -21.80 -7.58
CA TYR A 97 -16.33 -22.06 -8.98
C TYR A 97 -17.54 -21.93 -9.93
N SER A 98 -18.76 -22.08 -9.40
CA SER A 98 -20.00 -21.82 -10.14
C SER A 98 -20.13 -20.38 -10.66
N GLN A 99 -19.38 -19.43 -10.09
CA GLN A 99 -19.33 -18.04 -10.54
C GLN A 99 -18.19 -17.78 -11.55
N LEU A 100 -17.23 -18.70 -11.61
CA LEU A 100 -16.01 -18.61 -12.41
C LEU A 100 -16.17 -19.45 -13.68
N ASN A 101 -17.12 -19.04 -14.53
CA ASN A 101 -17.43 -19.74 -15.79
C ASN A 101 -16.19 -19.87 -16.68
N GLY A 102 -15.72 -21.10 -16.87
CA GLY A 102 -14.64 -21.43 -17.81
C GLY A 102 -13.23 -21.16 -17.28
N LEU A 103 -13.05 -20.98 -15.97
CA LEU A 103 -11.72 -20.91 -15.38
C LEU A 103 -11.01 -22.28 -15.50
N ASN A 104 -9.83 -22.28 -16.10
CA ASN A 104 -8.91 -23.41 -16.17
C ASN A 104 -7.48 -22.90 -15.97
N ASP A 105 -6.51 -23.81 -15.96
CA ASP A 105 -5.09 -23.49 -15.81
C ASP A 105 -4.60 -22.47 -16.84
N VAL A 106 -4.97 -22.64 -18.12
CA VAL A 106 -4.56 -21.74 -19.21
C VAL A 106 -5.12 -20.33 -18.99
N THR A 107 -6.42 -20.21 -18.75
CA THR A 107 -7.09 -18.92 -18.53
C THR A 107 -6.52 -18.22 -17.29
N MET A 108 -6.23 -18.97 -16.23
CA MET A 108 -5.65 -18.41 -15.01
C MET A 108 -4.22 -17.91 -15.23
N LYS A 109 -3.39 -18.70 -15.91
CA LYS A 109 -2.03 -18.28 -16.32
C LYS A 109 -2.08 -17.05 -17.21
N GLU A 110 -2.97 -17.00 -18.19
CA GLU A 110 -3.16 -15.82 -19.05
C GLU A 110 -3.57 -14.58 -18.25
N ILE A 111 -4.51 -14.70 -17.30
CA ILE A 111 -4.89 -13.58 -16.42
C ILE A 111 -3.67 -13.03 -15.67
N ILE A 112 -2.88 -13.91 -15.06
CA ILE A 112 -1.70 -13.50 -14.28
C ILE A 112 -0.62 -12.88 -15.17
N LEU A 113 -0.34 -13.50 -16.33
CA LEU A 113 0.66 -12.99 -17.26
C LEU A 113 0.25 -11.66 -17.90
N ASN A 114 -1.04 -11.47 -18.20
CA ASN A 114 -1.58 -10.22 -18.75
C ASN A 114 -1.55 -9.05 -17.74
N MET A 115 -1.47 -9.32 -16.43
CA MET A 115 -1.30 -8.25 -15.43
C MET A 115 0.03 -7.50 -15.57
N GLN A 116 1.02 -8.07 -16.26
CA GLN A 116 2.30 -7.39 -16.53
C GLN A 116 2.20 -6.26 -17.54
N ASP A 117 1.23 -6.32 -18.45
CA ASP A 117 0.98 -5.27 -19.43
C ASP A 117 0.27 -4.10 -18.72
N THR A 118 1.00 -3.51 -17.77
CA THR A 118 0.55 -2.34 -17.03
C THR A 118 0.48 -1.19 -18.01
N ASN A 119 -0.74 -0.86 -18.42
CA ASN A 119 -0.99 0.25 -19.32
C ASN A 119 -0.36 1.53 -18.74
N PRO A 120 0.52 2.25 -19.47
CA PRO A 120 1.16 3.48 -18.99
C PRO A 120 0.17 4.53 -18.48
N LEU A 121 -1.07 4.52 -18.99
CA LEU A 121 -2.16 5.38 -18.49
C LEU A 121 -2.58 5.04 -17.06
N ILE A 122 -2.60 3.76 -16.69
CA ILE A 122 -2.91 3.31 -15.32
C ILE A 122 -1.80 3.74 -14.36
N LEU A 123 -0.54 3.63 -14.77
CA LEU A 123 0.61 4.12 -13.99
C LEU A 123 0.55 5.63 -13.78
N LEU A 124 0.19 6.40 -14.82
CA LEU A 124 0.00 7.84 -14.70
C LEU A 124 -1.15 8.18 -13.75
N LEU A 125 -2.27 7.46 -13.85
CA LEU A 125 -3.46 7.70 -13.03
C LEU A 125 -3.19 7.39 -11.55
N THR A 126 -2.50 6.29 -11.25
CA THR A 126 -2.07 5.96 -9.88
C THR A 126 -1.07 6.97 -9.34
N PHE A 127 -0.11 7.43 -10.15
CA PHE A 127 0.79 8.52 -9.75
C PHE A 127 0.03 9.80 -9.38
N VAL A 128 -0.91 10.24 -10.23
CA VAL A 128 -1.72 11.44 -9.97
C VAL A 128 -2.54 11.27 -8.70
N LEU A 129 -3.16 10.11 -8.50
CA LEU A 129 -3.94 9.81 -7.30
C LEU A 129 -3.09 9.88 -6.02
N LEU A 130 -1.92 9.22 -6.02
CA LEU A 130 -0.98 9.25 -4.89
C LEU A 130 -0.44 10.66 -4.63
N TRP A 131 -0.20 11.43 -5.69
CA TRP A 131 0.23 12.83 -5.57
C TRP A 131 -0.87 13.68 -4.93
N ILE A 132 -2.13 13.56 -5.36
CA ILE A 132 -3.27 14.25 -4.74
C ILE A 132 -3.41 13.86 -3.26
N SER A 133 -3.34 12.57 -2.94
CA SER A 133 -3.38 12.09 -1.55
C SER A 133 -2.26 12.69 -0.70
N SER A 134 -1.04 12.78 -1.26
CA SER A 134 0.10 13.40 -0.59
C SER A 134 -0.14 14.90 -0.30
N VAL A 135 -0.71 15.63 -1.26
CA VAL A 135 -1.06 17.04 -1.09
C VAL A 135 -2.11 17.22 0.02
N ILE A 136 -3.12 16.36 0.07
CA ILE A 136 -4.15 16.38 1.12
C ILE A 136 -3.52 16.18 2.50
N LEU A 137 -2.61 15.20 2.65
CA LEU A 137 -1.90 14.97 3.91
C LEU A 137 -1.06 16.18 4.34
N ILE A 138 -0.34 16.82 3.41
CA ILE A 138 0.43 18.04 3.70
C ILE A 138 -0.47 19.17 4.22
N VAL A 139 -1.67 19.32 3.66
CA VAL A 139 -2.66 20.31 4.12
C VAL A 139 -3.14 19.98 5.54
N ILE A 140 -3.45 18.72 5.82
CA ILE A 140 -3.87 18.25 7.15
C ILE A 140 -2.77 18.50 8.19
N TYR A 141 -1.51 18.16 7.87
CA TYR A 141 -0.39 18.41 8.77
C TYR A 141 -0.13 19.90 8.99
N ASN A 142 -0.24 20.73 7.95
CA ASN A 142 -0.14 22.19 8.11
C ASN A 142 -1.25 22.76 9.00
N PHE A 143 -2.45 22.18 8.94
CA PHE A 143 -3.52 22.53 9.87
C PHE A 143 -3.16 22.20 11.30
N LEU A 144 -2.65 21.00 11.56
CA LEU A 144 -2.19 20.61 12.88
C LEU A 144 -1.06 21.52 13.38
N TYR A 145 -0.08 21.85 12.53
CA TYR A 145 0.99 22.79 12.87
C TYR A 145 0.47 24.20 13.17
N THR A 146 -0.59 24.63 12.50
CA THR A 146 -1.24 25.93 12.75
C THR A 146 -1.95 25.97 14.10
N VAL A 147 -2.52 24.85 14.54
CA VAL A 147 -3.09 24.71 15.88
C VAL A 147 -1.98 24.88 16.93
N PHE A 148 -0.86 24.18 16.78
CA PHE A 148 0.30 24.34 17.68
C PHE A 148 0.90 25.75 17.62
N GLY A 149 0.98 26.36 16.43
CA GLY A 149 1.43 27.74 16.26
C GLY A 149 0.54 28.75 17.00
N ASN A 150 -0.77 28.57 16.99
CA ASN A 150 -1.69 29.43 17.76
C ASN A 150 -1.50 29.27 19.26
N LEU A 151 -1.27 28.04 19.74
CA LEU A 151 -0.95 27.81 21.15
C LEU A 151 0.32 28.59 21.56
N VAL A 152 1.36 28.57 20.71
CA VAL A 152 2.59 29.35 20.94
C VAL A 152 2.31 30.86 20.91
N ALA A 153 1.48 31.36 19.99
CA ALA A 153 1.09 32.77 19.94
C ALA A 153 0.34 33.21 21.21
N ALA A 154 -0.54 32.36 21.73
CA ALA A 154 -1.27 32.60 22.97
C ALA A 154 -0.33 32.67 24.18
N ILE A 155 0.61 31.72 24.30
CA ILE A 155 1.62 31.70 25.39
C ILE A 155 2.53 32.93 25.33
N THR A 156 2.91 33.37 24.13
CA THR A 156 3.77 34.55 23.91
C THR A 156 3.01 35.88 23.92
N ARG A 157 1.69 35.85 24.19
CA ARG A 157 0.79 37.02 24.24
C ARG A 157 0.83 37.87 22.97
N LYS A 158 0.98 37.24 21.80
CA LYS A 158 0.96 37.93 20.50
C LYS A 158 -0.44 37.87 19.88
N PRO A 159 -1.06 39.02 19.54
CA PRO A 159 -2.37 39.04 18.92
C PRO A 159 -2.26 38.73 17.42
N ILE A 160 -2.05 37.45 17.08
CA ILE A 160 -1.97 36.97 15.70
C ILE A 160 -3.24 36.20 15.38
N ARG A 161 -3.87 36.48 14.23
CA ARG A 161 -5.08 35.76 13.81
C ARG A 161 -4.73 34.37 13.30
N PHE A 162 -5.64 33.41 13.41
CA PHE A 162 -5.44 32.04 12.91
C PHE A 162 -4.98 32.00 11.44
N LYS A 163 -5.56 32.84 10.58
CA LYS A 163 -5.20 32.95 9.16
C LYS A 163 -3.75 33.44 8.93
N GLU A 164 -3.24 34.29 9.82
CA GLU A 164 -1.86 34.79 9.76
C GLU A 164 -0.89 33.70 10.24
N THR A 165 -1.25 33.03 11.34
CA THR A 165 -0.51 31.84 11.82
C THR A 165 -0.40 30.78 10.73
N TRP A 166 -1.50 30.46 10.04
CA TRP A 166 -1.50 29.51 8.92
C TRP A 166 -0.49 29.87 7.84
N LYS A 167 -0.47 31.14 7.39
CA LYS A 167 0.47 31.58 6.35
C LYS A 167 1.92 31.41 6.80
N VAL A 168 2.25 31.85 8.02
CA VAL A 168 3.62 31.76 8.53
C VAL A 168 4.04 30.31 8.74
N VAL A 169 3.15 29.47 9.26
CA VAL A 169 3.37 28.03 9.43
C VAL A 169 3.58 27.35 8.09
N LEU A 170 2.77 27.68 7.07
CA LEU A 170 2.92 27.14 5.72
C LEU A 170 4.34 27.41 5.19
N PHE A 171 4.81 28.65 5.27
CA PHE A 171 6.19 29.00 4.89
C PHE A 171 7.23 28.32 5.77
N ALA A 172 7.04 28.31 7.09
CA ALA A 172 7.97 27.69 8.03
C ALA A 172 8.12 26.17 7.84
N SER A 173 7.06 25.51 7.35
CA SER A 173 7.03 24.07 7.08
C SER A 173 7.75 23.69 5.79
N THR A 174 7.95 24.62 4.85
CA THR A 174 8.56 24.31 3.54
C THR A 174 9.96 23.72 3.68
N LEU A 175 10.83 24.36 4.44
CA LEU A 175 12.22 23.95 4.63
C LEU A 175 12.35 22.55 5.25
N PRO A 176 11.71 22.23 6.40
CA PRO A 176 11.80 20.89 6.95
C PRO A 176 11.12 19.86 6.03
N THR A 177 10.02 20.19 5.34
CA THR A 177 9.38 19.28 4.39
C THR A 177 10.31 18.92 3.23
N VAL A 178 10.99 19.90 2.64
CA VAL A 178 11.96 19.66 1.55
C VAL A 178 13.16 18.86 2.05
N LEU A 179 13.66 19.17 3.24
CA LEU A 179 14.76 18.43 3.86
C LEU A 179 14.42 16.94 4.03
N PHE A 180 13.26 16.64 4.62
CA PHE A 180 12.82 15.24 4.80
C PHE A 180 12.47 14.57 3.48
N ALA A 181 11.93 15.29 2.49
CA ALA A 181 11.70 14.74 1.17
C ALA A 181 13.01 14.28 0.51
N LEU A 182 14.10 15.04 0.68
CA LEU A 182 15.43 14.67 0.21
C LEU A 182 15.99 13.46 0.97
N LEU A 183 15.90 13.44 2.30
CA LEU A 183 16.34 12.29 3.11
C LEU A 183 15.61 11.00 2.70
N ASN A 184 14.29 11.08 2.54
CA ASN A 184 13.48 9.94 2.13
C ASN A 184 13.81 9.49 0.70
N ALA A 185 14.23 10.38 -0.19
CA ALA A 185 14.69 10.01 -1.53
C ALA A 185 15.98 9.17 -1.50
N PHE A 186 16.78 9.26 -0.43
CA PHE A 186 17.96 8.42 -0.19
C PHE A 186 17.67 7.23 0.73
N ASN A 187 16.41 6.84 0.92
CA ASN A 187 15.97 5.79 1.85
C ASN A 187 16.39 6.04 3.31
N ILE A 188 16.59 7.30 3.71
CA ILE A 188 16.86 7.67 5.10
C ILE A 188 15.56 8.21 5.68
N GLN A 189 14.82 7.34 6.38
CA GLN A 189 13.57 7.71 7.05
C GLN A 189 13.77 7.68 8.58
N PRO A 190 13.86 8.87 9.24
CA PRO A 190 13.99 8.93 10.68
C PRO A 190 12.74 8.39 11.39
N LEU A 191 12.94 7.70 12.51
CA LEU A 191 11.86 7.42 13.45
C LEU A 191 11.25 8.74 13.94
N PHE A 192 9.92 8.79 14.05
CA PHE A 192 9.18 9.99 14.46
C PHE A 192 9.40 11.22 13.54
N GLN A 193 9.52 10.99 12.22
CA GLN A 193 9.73 12.06 11.24
C GLN A 193 8.70 13.19 11.34
N ILE A 194 7.42 12.85 11.52
CA ILE A 194 6.32 13.83 11.56
C ILE A 194 6.47 14.74 12.79
N GLU A 195 6.80 14.15 13.94
CA GLU A 195 7.02 14.84 15.21
C GLU A 195 8.21 15.79 15.10
N ILE A 196 9.34 15.32 14.56
CA ILE A 196 10.53 16.14 14.36
C ILE A 196 10.23 17.29 13.39
N GLN A 197 9.54 17.02 12.28
CA GLN A 197 9.12 18.03 11.32
C GLN A 197 8.20 19.08 11.96
N SER A 198 7.27 18.66 12.82
CA SER A 198 6.38 19.56 13.55
C SER A 198 7.15 20.50 14.49
N ILE A 199 8.12 19.97 15.24
CA ILE A 199 8.95 20.73 16.18
C ILE A 199 9.78 21.78 15.44
N ILE A 200 10.43 21.39 14.34
CA ILE A 200 11.24 22.30 13.52
C ILE A 200 10.35 23.40 12.91
N THR A 201 9.16 23.05 12.42
CA THR A 201 8.19 23.99 11.86
C THR A 201 7.74 25.02 12.91
N VAL A 202 7.35 24.56 14.10
CA VAL A 202 6.91 25.42 15.20
C VAL A 202 8.05 26.31 15.70
N PHE A 203 9.29 25.81 15.70
CA PHE A 203 10.47 26.59 16.07
C PHE A 203 10.75 27.72 15.07
N PHE A 204 10.66 27.46 13.75
CA PHE A 204 10.78 28.50 12.73
C PHE A 204 9.64 29.51 12.82
N TYR A 205 8.41 29.04 13.04
CA TYR A 205 7.27 29.92 13.31
C TYR A 205 7.54 30.85 14.52
N TYR A 206 8.00 30.30 15.64
CA TYR A 206 8.34 31.07 16.85
C TYR A 206 9.39 32.16 16.55
N LYS A 207 10.45 31.83 15.80
CA LYS A 207 11.46 32.81 15.39
C LYS A 207 10.88 33.89 14.50
N ALA A 208 9.99 33.54 13.56
CA ALA A 208 9.34 34.48 12.67
C ALA A 208 8.47 35.48 13.43
N ILE A 209 7.60 35.02 14.33
CA ILE A 209 6.73 35.90 15.12
C ILE A 209 7.52 36.81 16.08
N LYS A 210 8.65 36.33 16.61
CA LYS A 210 9.53 37.14 17.47
C LYS A 210 10.14 38.30 16.70
N LYS A 211 10.46 38.10 15.41
CA LYS A 211 11.03 39.14 14.54
C LYS A 211 9.97 40.13 14.03
N LEU A 212 8.73 39.68 13.82
CA LEU A 212 7.59 40.49 13.39
C LEU A 212 7.08 41.47 14.46
N SER A 213 7.39 41.25 15.73
CA SER A 213 6.95 42.09 16.85
C SER A 213 7.82 43.34 17.10
N ARG A 214 8.33 43.99 16.06
CA ARG A 214 8.98 45.30 16.18
C ARG A 214 8.09 46.40 15.61
#